data_AF-A0A8J5WG99-F1
#
_entry.id   AF-A0A8J5WG99-F1
#
_cell.length_a   1.000
_cell.length_b   1.000
_cell.length_c   1.000
_cell.angle_alpha   90.00
_cell.angle_beta   90.00
_cell.angle_gamma   90.00
#
_symmetry.space_group_name_H-M   'P 1'
#
loop_
_entity.id
_entity.type
_entity.pdbx_description
1 polymer ?
#
loop_
_entity_poly.entity_id
_entity_poly.type
_entity_poly.pdbx_seq_one_letter_code
_entity_poly.pdbx_strand_id
1 'polypeptide(L)'
;MQSHADYGTIYRGWIAMEVDSGNVDAARFLFLEWRSQCGGKDGGFWCSYITFESRHGGALRARAVAEAAVAACPEDPAVHAKYAKTELRLDRKDSAFAALARALAVFAGDPVAQEWLVDEVRGYRDALRRQGFAGRLRACCRRFVRPSRARHGYERLH
;
A
#
# COMPACT_ATOMS: atom_id res chain seq x y z
N MET A 1 26.14 2.44 -24.08
CA MET A 1 25.06 1.47 -23.75
C MET A 1 24.85 1.52 -22.25
N GLN A 2 23.97 2.42 -21.78
CA GLN A 2 23.66 2.52 -20.35
C GLN A 2 22.60 1.48 -19.98
N SER A 3 23.06 0.57 -19.13
CA SER A 3 22.37 -0.42 -18.32
C SER A 3 20.87 -0.17 -18.11
N HIS A 4 20.05 -1.11 -18.58
CA HIS A 4 18.62 -1.17 -18.24
C HIS A 4 18.34 -1.41 -16.74
N ALA A 5 19.37 -1.68 -15.92
CA ALA A 5 19.22 -1.95 -14.49
C ALA A 5 19.03 -0.69 -13.63
N ASP A 6 19.43 0.50 -14.11
CA ASP A 6 19.38 1.74 -13.31
C ASP A 6 18.00 2.43 -13.33
N TYR A 7 17.15 2.14 -14.32
CA TYR A 7 15.85 2.80 -14.48
C TYR A 7 14.92 2.58 -13.30
N GLY A 8 14.90 1.38 -12.72
CA GLY A 8 14.04 1.07 -11.57
C GLY A 8 14.34 1.98 -10.37
N THR A 9 15.62 2.20 -10.07
CA THR A 9 16.06 3.06 -8.97
C THR A 9 15.77 4.53 -9.27
N ILE A 10 16.02 4.97 -10.51
CA ILE A 10 15.75 6.34 -10.96
C ILE A 10 14.26 6.67 -10.83
N TYR A 11 13.37 5.83 -11.37
CA TYR A 11 11.93 6.05 -11.27
C TYR A 11 11.43 6.03 -9.83
N ARG A 12 11.94 5.12 -8.98
CA ARG A 12 11.57 5.08 -7.55
C ARG A 12 11.95 6.37 -6.84
N GLY A 13 13.17 6.87 -7.07
CA GLY A 13 13.62 8.14 -6.49
C GLY A 13 12.82 9.33 -7.00
N TRP A 14 12.58 9.41 -8.31
CA TRP A 14 11.83 10.51 -8.90
C TRP A 14 10.37 10.53 -8.44
N ILE A 15 9.69 9.38 -8.43
CA ILE A 15 8.32 9.28 -7.90
C ILE A 15 8.27 9.70 -6.44
N ALA A 16 9.23 9.29 -5.61
CA ALA A 16 9.28 9.69 -4.21
C ALA A 16 9.37 11.23 -4.07
N MET A 17 10.26 11.86 -4.84
CA MET A 17 10.41 13.32 -4.87
C MET A 17 9.11 14.05 -5.28
N GLU A 18 8.41 13.56 -6.31
CA GLU A 18 7.14 14.17 -6.76
C GLU A 18 6.03 14.00 -5.72
N VAL A 19 5.96 12.84 -5.06
CA VAL A 19 5.01 12.58 -3.97
C VAL A 19 5.27 13.52 -2.79
N ASP A 20 6.53 13.69 -2.39
CA ASP A 20 6.92 14.57 -1.29
C ASP A 20 6.65 16.05 -1.61
N SER A 21 6.73 16.42 -2.89
CA SER A 21 6.39 17.76 -3.39
C SER A 21 4.87 17.97 -3.55
N GLY A 22 4.05 16.92 -3.36
CA GLY A 22 2.60 16.96 -3.50
C GLY A 22 2.09 16.88 -4.95
N ASN A 23 2.97 16.66 -5.93
CA ASN A 23 2.63 16.56 -7.35
C ASN A 23 2.11 15.16 -7.71
N VAL A 24 0.89 14.84 -7.26
CA VAL A 24 0.26 13.52 -7.46
C VAL A 24 0.13 13.16 -8.94
N ASP A 25 -0.17 14.11 -9.81
CA ASP A 25 -0.37 13.81 -11.24
C ASP A 25 0.94 13.53 -11.97
N ALA A 26 2.03 14.23 -11.61
CA ALA A 26 3.37 13.93 -12.11
C ALA A 26 3.85 12.55 -11.65
N ALA A 27 3.67 12.24 -10.35
CA ALA A 27 3.97 10.91 -9.82
C ALA A 27 3.20 9.81 -10.57
N ARG A 28 1.91 10.03 -10.87
CA ARG A 28 1.11 9.08 -11.64
C ARG A 28 1.61 8.91 -13.07
N PHE A 29 2.01 9.99 -13.74
CA PHE A 29 2.59 9.93 -15.08
C PHE A 29 3.85 9.07 -15.09
N LEU A 30 4.75 9.25 -14.12
CA LEU A 30 5.97 8.44 -13.99
C LEU A 30 5.67 6.95 -13.80
N PHE A 31 4.62 6.58 -13.05
CA PHE A 31 4.19 5.18 -12.95
C PHE A 31 3.75 4.61 -14.31
N LEU A 32 3.05 5.40 -15.13
CA LEU A 32 2.61 4.96 -16.47
C LEU A 32 3.78 4.87 -17.45
N GLU A 33 4.70 5.83 -17.40
CA GLU A 33 5.90 5.82 -18.23
C GLU A 33 6.78 4.62 -17.90
N TRP A 34 7.02 4.35 -16.61
CA TRP A 34 7.73 3.15 -16.17
C TRP A 34 7.09 1.87 -16.73
N ARG A 35 5.75 1.75 -16.72
CA ARG A 35 5.07 0.58 -17.30
C ARG A 35 5.38 0.42 -18.79
N SER A 36 5.42 1.53 -19.53
CA SER A 36 5.72 1.51 -20.96
C SER A 36 7.19 1.18 -21.24
N GLN A 37 8.12 1.72 -20.46
CA GLN A 37 9.57 1.61 -20.72
C GLN A 37 10.18 0.33 -20.16
N CYS A 38 9.73 -0.13 -18.99
CA CYS A 38 10.31 -1.27 -18.29
C CYS A 38 9.47 -2.56 -18.42
N GLY A 39 8.40 -2.53 -19.24
CA GLY A 39 7.57 -3.71 -19.55
C GLY A 39 6.70 -4.22 -18.40
N GLY A 40 6.65 -3.50 -17.26
CA GLY A 40 5.74 -3.80 -16.15
C GLY A 40 5.95 -5.16 -15.49
N LYS A 41 7.16 -5.73 -15.50
CA LYS A 41 7.46 -7.04 -14.90
C LYS A 41 8.01 -6.98 -13.46
N ASP A 42 8.19 -5.79 -12.89
CA ASP A 42 8.62 -5.62 -11.49
C ASP A 42 7.38 -5.54 -10.57
N GLY A 43 7.05 -6.67 -9.94
CA GLY A 43 5.93 -6.76 -9.00
C GLY A 43 6.09 -5.89 -7.75
N GLY A 44 7.32 -5.59 -7.34
CA GLY A 44 7.62 -4.64 -6.27
C GLY A 44 7.22 -3.21 -6.64
N PHE A 45 7.44 -2.81 -7.90
CA PHE A 45 7.01 -1.50 -8.40
C PHE A 45 5.49 -1.41 -8.51
N TRP A 46 4.82 -2.47 -8.97
CA TRP A 46 3.36 -2.57 -8.91
C TRP A 46 2.81 -2.44 -7.50
N CYS A 47 3.43 -3.10 -6.52
CA CYS A 47 3.03 -2.99 -5.12
C CYS A 47 3.14 -1.53 -4.60
N SER A 48 4.17 -0.80 -5.01
CA SER A 48 4.30 0.64 -4.73
C SER A 48 3.19 1.44 -5.42
N TYR A 49 2.90 1.14 -6.69
CA TYR A 49 1.87 1.85 -7.44
C TYR A 49 0.46 1.67 -6.84
N ILE A 50 0.11 0.43 -6.48
CA ILE A 50 -1.13 0.12 -5.76
C ILE A 50 -1.21 0.89 -4.44
N THR A 51 -0.10 1.00 -3.71
CA THR A 51 -0.04 1.77 -2.45
C THR A 51 -0.27 3.26 -2.70
N PHE A 52 0.33 3.79 -3.75
CA PHE A 52 0.18 5.19 -4.16
C PHE A 52 -1.27 5.51 -4.51
N GLU A 53 -1.91 4.74 -5.40
CA GLU A 53 -3.32 4.98 -5.75
C GLU A 53 -4.26 4.74 -4.57
N SER A 54 -3.95 3.79 -3.67
CA SER A 54 -4.72 3.61 -2.42
C SER A 54 -4.68 4.83 -1.49
N ARG A 55 -3.64 5.66 -1.59
CA ARG A 55 -3.50 6.88 -0.76
C ARG A 55 -4.05 8.13 -1.46
N HIS A 56 -3.86 8.24 -2.79
CA HIS A 56 -4.11 9.47 -3.53
C HIS A 56 -5.21 9.37 -4.60
N GLY A 57 -5.51 8.17 -5.11
CA GLY A 57 -6.45 7.94 -6.22
C GLY A 57 -7.81 7.38 -5.82
N GLY A 58 -7.96 7.00 -4.55
CA GLY A 58 -9.20 6.41 -4.02
C GLY A 58 -9.39 4.93 -4.41
N ALA A 59 -10.53 4.38 -4.00
CA ALA A 59 -10.81 2.95 -4.06
C ALA A 59 -10.85 2.36 -5.47
N LEU A 60 -11.48 3.07 -6.42
CA LEU A 60 -11.67 2.59 -7.79
C LEU A 60 -10.35 2.49 -8.55
N ARG A 61 -9.49 3.52 -8.45
CA ARG A 61 -8.17 3.52 -9.10
C ARG A 61 -7.23 2.49 -8.51
N ALA A 62 -7.20 2.39 -7.18
CA ALA A 62 -6.39 1.37 -6.49
C ALA A 62 -6.72 -0.04 -6.96
N ARG A 63 -8.02 -0.34 -7.12
CA ARG A 63 -8.48 -1.64 -7.62
C ARG A 63 -8.11 -1.86 -9.09
N ALA A 64 -8.35 -0.87 -9.95
CA ALA A 64 -8.00 -0.97 -11.37
C ALA A 64 -6.49 -1.24 -11.57
N VAL A 65 -5.64 -0.57 -10.80
CA VAL A 65 -4.19 -0.80 -10.81
C VAL A 65 -3.82 -2.16 -10.25
N ALA A 66 -4.50 -2.63 -9.20
CA ALA A 66 -4.22 -3.95 -8.63
C ALA A 66 -4.64 -5.09 -9.56
N GLU A 67 -5.76 -4.97 -10.28
CA GLU A 67 -6.18 -5.92 -11.31
C GLU A 67 -5.17 -5.94 -12.48
N ALA A 68 -4.71 -4.75 -12.91
CA ALA A 68 -3.67 -4.63 -13.93
C ALA A 68 -2.33 -5.25 -13.47
N ALA A 69 -1.98 -5.11 -12.19
CA ALA A 69 -0.76 -5.68 -11.63
C ALA A 69 -0.80 -7.21 -11.63
N VAL A 70 -1.93 -7.81 -11.23
CA VAL A 70 -2.10 -9.28 -11.25
C VAL A 70 -2.05 -9.82 -12.69
N ALA A 71 -2.57 -9.08 -13.67
CA ALA A 71 -2.47 -9.46 -15.08
C ALA A 71 -1.04 -9.36 -15.62
N ALA A 72 -0.25 -8.39 -15.16
CA ALA A 72 1.13 -8.17 -15.60
C ALA A 72 2.14 -9.11 -14.92
N CYS A 73 1.92 -9.42 -13.64
CA CYS A 73 2.80 -10.26 -12.82
C CYS A 73 1.98 -11.38 -12.13
N PRO A 74 1.44 -12.35 -12.89
CA PRO A 74 0.62 -13.41 -12.32
C PRO A 74 1.42 -14.36 -11.43
N GLU A 75 2.73 -14.46 -11.67
CA GLU A 75 3.66 -15.35 -10.98
C GLU A 75 4.25 -14.79 -9.69
N ASP A 76 3.98 -13.52 -9.34
CA ASP A 76 4.52 -12.89 -8.13
C ASP A 76 3.49 -12.92 -6.98
N PRO A 77 3.70 -13.73 -5.93
CA PRO A 77 2.79 -13.80 -4.78
C PRO A 77 2.61 -12.44 -4.08
N ALA A 78 3.61 -11.56 -4.09
CA ALA A 78 3.53 -10.28 -3.41
C ALA A 78 2.47 -9.36 -4.02
N VAL A 79 2.30 -9.40 -5.35
CA VAL A 79 1.28 -8.63 -6.07
C VAL A 79 -0.13 -9.11 -5.68
N HIS A 80 -0.34 -10.42 -5.63
CA HIS A 80 -1.62 -11.01 -5.19
C HIS A 80 -1.93 -10.69 -3.73
N ALA A 81 -0.93 -10.80 -2.84
CA ALA A 81 -1.05 -10.41 -1.44
C ALA A 81 -1.44 -8.93 -1.33
N LYS A 82 -0.82 -8.07 -2.13
CA LYS A 82 -1.10 -6.63 -2.14
C LYS A 82 -2.53 -6.33 -2.56
N TYR A 83 -3.03 -7.00 -3.60
CA TYR A 83 -4.39 -6.85 -4.06
C TYR A 83 -5.41 -7.26 -2.99
N ALA A 84 -5.23 -8.44 -2.37
CA ALA A 84 -6.10 -8.89 -1.27
C ALA A 84 -6.09 -7.90 -0.09
N LYS A 85 -4.92 -7.38 0.29
CA LYS A 85 -4.80 -6.34 1.32
C LYS A 85 -5.54 -5.06 0.94
N THR A 86 -5.49 -4.63 -0.32
CA THR A 86 -6.23 -3.43 -0.75
C THR A 86 -7.73 -3.61 -0.62
N GLU A 87 -8.29 -4.75 -1.01
CA GLU A 87 -9.72 -5.04 -0.83
C GLU A 87 -10.11 -5.07 0.66
N LEU A 88 -9.26 -5.61 1.53
CA LEU A 88 -9.46 -5.55 2.99
C LEU A 88 -9.45 -4.12 3.54
N ARG A 89 -8.58 -3.24 3.03
CA ARG A 89 -8.56 -1.82 3.42
C ARG A 89 -9.84 -1.08 3.01
N LEU A 90 -10.46 -1.51 1.92
CA LEU A 90 -11.71 -0.96 1.41
C LEU A 90 -12.95 -1.58 2.09
N ASP A 91 -12.76 -2.38 3.14
CA ASP A 91 -13.77 -3.16 3.86
C ASP A 91 -14.58 -4.14 2.99
N ARG A 92 -14.02 -4.54 1.85
CA ARG A 92 -14.63 -5.52 0.92
C ARG A 92 -14.08 -6.92 1.17
N LYS A 93 -14.44 -7.48 2.31
CA LYS A 93 -13.90 -8.77 2.78
C LYS A 93 -14.17 -9.91 1.80
N ASP A 94 -15.40 -9.99 1.27
CA ASP A 94 -15.77 -11.05 0.33
C ASP A 94 -14.92 -11.00 -0.95
N SER A 95 -14.71 -9.78 -1.49
CA SER A 95 -13.83 -9.58 -2.65
C SER A 95 -12.37 -9.91 -2.33
N ALA A 96 -11.89 -9.58 -1.13
CA ALA A 96 -10.54 -9.92 -0.69
C ALA A 96 -10.32 -11.43 -0.61
N PHE A 97 -11.29 -12.18 -0.05
CA PHE A 97 -11.20 -13.64 0.02
C PHE A 97 -11.34 -14.29 -1.36
N ALA A 98 -12.19 -13.75 -2.24
CA ALA A 98 -12.26 -14.21 -3.63
C ALA A 98 -10.95 -13.95 -4.38
N ALA A 99 -10.29 -12.82 -4.14
CA ALA A 99 -8.96 -12.54 -4.70
C ALA A 99 -7.89 -13.50 -4.16
N LEU A 100 -7.88 -13.76 -2.84
CA LEU A 100 -6.97 -14.71 -2.23
C LEU A 100 -7.20 -16.14 -2.74
N ALA A 101 -8.45 -16.59 -2.87
CA ALA A 101 -8.77 -17.91 -3.40
C ALA A 101 -8.28 -18.08 -4.85
N ARG A 102 -8.44 -17.05 -5.69
CA ARG A 102 -7.86 -17.04 -7.04
C ARG A 102 -6.33 -17.11 -7.02
N ALA A 103 -5.69 -16.35 -6.14
CA ALA A 103 -4.23 -16.40 -5.98
C ALA A 103 -3.76 -17.80 -5.57
N LEU A 104 -4.42 -18.43 -4.60
CA LEU A 104 -4.09 -19.80 -4.16
C LEU A 104 -4.24 -20.82 -5.28
N ALA A 105 -5.23 -20.65 -6.17
CA ALA A 105 -5.37 -21.51 -7.34
C ALA A 105 -4.22 -21.32 -8.35
N VAL A 106 -3.73 -20.09 -8.54
CA VAL A 106 -2.56 -19.81 -9.38
C VAL A 106 -1.30 -20.47 -8.82
N PHE A 107 -1.10 -20.40 -7.50
CA PHE A 107 0.06 -20.99 -6.81
C PHE A 107 -0.20 -22.43 -6.30
N ALA A 108 -1.11 -23.19 -6.92
CA ALA A 108 -1.44 -24.54 -6.48
C ALA A 108 -0.24 -25.50 -6.44
N GLY A 109 0.79 -25.25 -7.25
CA GLY A 109 2.04 -26.03 -7.27
C GLY A 109 3.13 -25.53 -6.31
N ASP A 110 2.92 -24.43 -5.60
CA ASP A 110 3.89 -23.82 -4.67
C ASP A 110 3.28 -23.66 -3.27
N PRO A 111 3.39 -24.69 -2.42
CA PRO A 111 2.81 -24.66 -1.08
C PRO A 111 3.45 -23.59 -0.18
N VAL A 112 4.71 -23.24 -0.41
CA VAL A 112 5.41 -22.20 0.35
C VAL A 112 4.83 -20.82 0.02
N ALA A 113 4.59 -20.55 -1.27
CA ALA A 113 3.92 -19.32 -1.69
C ALA A 113 2.47 -19.25 -1.18
N GLN A 114 1.74 -20.36 -1.17
CA GLN A 114 0.38 -20.42 -0.61
C GLN A 114 0.34 -20.12 0.89
N GLU A 115 1.21 -20.75 1.67
CA GLU A 115 1.32 -20.52 3.11
C GLU A 115 1.67 -19.05 3.40
N TRP A 116 2.69 -18.53 2.72
CA TRP A 116 3.08 -17.13 2.83
C TRP A 116 1.94 -16.16 2.50
N LEU A 117 1.19 -16.41 1.41
CA LEU A 117 0.04 -15.60 1.00
C LEU A 117 -1.04 -15.55 2.09
N VAL A 118 -1.39 -16.71 2.66
CA VAL A 118 -2.42 -16.81 3.70
C VAL A 118 -1.98 -16.08 4.95
N ASP A 119 -0.75 -16.32 5.41
CA ASP A 119 -0.22 -15.69 6.61
C ASP A 119 -0.10 -14.17 6.47
N GLU A 120 0.34 -13.70 5.31
CA GLU A 120 0.50 -12.28 5.03
C GLU A 120 -0.85 -11.54 5.01
N VAL A 121 -1.89 -12.14 4.40
CA VAL A 121 -3.25 -11.57 4.40
C VAL A 121 -3.91 -11.66 5.77
N ARG A 122 -3.72 -12.78 6.48
CA ARG A 122 -4.20 -12.97 7.86
C ARG A 122 -3.59 -11.96 8.81
N GLY A 123 -2.27 -11.82 8.79
CA GLY A 123 -1.53 -10.87 9.61
C GLY A 123 -1.99 -9.43 9.37
N TYR A 124 -2.25 -9.09 8.10
CA TYR A 124 -2.78 -7.78 7.75
C TYR A 124 -4.22 -7.53 8.26
N ARG A 125 -5.11 -8.51 8.09
CA ARG A 125 -6.48 -8.44 8.61
C ARG A 125 -6.49 -8.27 10.13
N ASP A 126 -5.66 -9.03 10.83
CA ASP A 126 -5.56 -8.97 12.28
C ASP A 126 -4.99 -7.61 12.74
N ALA A 127 -4.03 -7.04 12.00
CA ALA A 127 -3.53 -5.69 12.23
C ALA A 127 -4.62 -4.62 12.05
N LEU A 128 -5.45 -4.71 11.01
CA LEU A 128 -6.59 -3.81 10.81
C LEU A 128 -7.60 -3.90 11.97
N ARG A 129 -7.88 -5.12 12.46
CA ARG A 129 -8.75 -5.32 13.63
C ARG A 129 -8.18 -4.62 14.87
N ARG A 130 -6.88 -4.74 15.13
CA ARG A 130 -6.21 -4.06 16.25
C ARG A 130 -6.28 -2.53 16.12
N GLN A 131 -6.06 -1.98 14.92
CA GLN A 131 -6.16 -0.54 14.67
C GLN A 131 -7.59 -0.01 14.91
N GLY A 132 -8.62 -0.75 14.51
CA GLY A 132 -10.02 -0.39 14.79
C GLY A 132 -10.40 -0.43 16.28
N PHE A 133 -9.72 -1.23 17.10
CA PHE A 133 -9.86 -1.22 18.57
C PHE A 133 -9.07 -0.06 19.20
N ALA A 134 -7.81 0.17 18.79
CA ALA A 134 -6.99 1.27 19.30
C ALA A 134 -7.51 2.67 18.92
N GLY A 135 -8.11 2.82 17.73
CA GLY A 135 -8.77 4.05 17.30
C GLY A 135 -10.00 4.40 18.16
N ARG A 136 -10.78 3.39 18.58
CA ARG A 136 -11.88 3.57 19.53
C ARG A 136 -11.41 3.94 20.93
N LEU A 137 -10.31 3.34 21.40
CA LEU A 137 -9.72 3.69 22.70
C LEU A 137 -9.10 5.09 22.73
N ARG A 138 -8.43 5.53 21.65
CA ARG A 138 -7.90 6.91 21.52
C ARG A 138 -9.00 7.96 21.39
N ALA A 139 -10.15 7.63 20.80
CA ALA A 139 -11.32 8.51 20.77
C ALA A 139 -11.93 8.70 22.18
N CYS A 140 -11.95 7.66 23.02
CA CYS A 140 -12.37 7.77 24.42
C CYS A 140 -11.40 8.62 25.26
N CYS A 141 -10.09 8.49 25.07
CA CYS A 141 -9.13 9.27 25.86
C CYS A 141 -9.08 10.77 25.50
N ARG A 142 -9.45 11.18 24.27
CA ARG A 142 -9.56 12.61 23.89
C ARG A 142 -10.79 13.32 24.48
N ARG A 143 -11.80 12.58 24.94
CA ARG A 143 -12.99 13.16 25.60
C ARG A 143 -12.72 13.58 27.05
N PHE A 144 -11.65 13.07 27.68
CA PHE A 144 -11.42 13.22 29.12
C PHE A 144 -10.26 14.15 29.53
N VAL A 145 -9.50 14.72 28.59
CA VAL A 145 -8.46 15.71 28.90
C VAL A 145 -8.95 17.10 28.52
N ARG A 146 -9.69 17.74 29.43
CA ARG A 146 -9.83 19.21 29.43
C ARG A 146 -8.49 19.80 29.87
N PRO A 147 -7.82 20.68 29.09
CA PRO A 147 -6.62 21.34 29.58
C PRO A 147 -7.01 22.33 30.69
N SER A 148 -6.54 22.09 31.91
CA SER A 148 -6.60 23.09 32.98
C SER A 148 -5.63 24.22 32.64
N ARG A 149 -6.16 25.42 32.42
CA ARG A 149 -5.36 26.65 32.38
C ARG A 149 -4.67 26.88 33.73
N ALA A 150 -3.34 26.93 33.76
CA ALA A 150 -2.52 27.57 34.80
C ALA A 150 -1.17 27.96 34.15
N ARG A 151 -0.97 29.21 33.71
CA ARG A 151 -0.38 30.37 34.41
C ARG A 151 1.04 30.19 35.00
N HIS A 152 1.97 30.92 34.36
CA HIS A 152 3.03 31.79 34.91
C HIS A 152 4.38 31.25 35.41
N GLY A 153 5.43 31.95 34.94
CA GLY A 153 6.78 32.09 35.53
C GLY A 153 7.79 31.13 34.92
N TYR A 154 8.96 31.51 34.39
CA TYR A 154 9.80 32.67 34.66
C TYR A 154 10.78 32.91 33.48
N GLU A 155 10.91 34.15 33.05
CA GLU A 155 12.04 34.66 32.25
C GLU A 155 13.02 35.34 33.21
N ARG A 156 14.28 34.88 33.24
CA ARG A 156 15.51 35.71 33.25
C ARG A 156 16.72 34.87 33.62
N LEU A 157 17.70 34.83 32.72
CA LEU A 157 19.11 34.73 33.07
C LEU A 157 19.85 35.82 32.27
N HIS A 158 20.29 36.85 32.99
CA HIS A 158 21.51 37.60 32.70
C HIS A 158 22.55 37.12 33.72
#